data_AF-A0A1Y2EU96-F1
#
_entry.id   AF-A0A1Y2EU96-F1
#
_cell.length_a   1.000
_cell.length_b   1.000
_cell.length_c   1.000
_cell.angle_alpha   90.00
_cell.angle_beta   90.00
_cell.angle_gamma   90.00
#
_symmetry.space_group_name_H-M   'P 1'
#
loop_
_entity.id
_entity.type
_entity.pdbx_description
1 polymer ?
#
loop_
_entity_poly.entity_id
_entity_poly.type
_entity_poly.pdbx_seq_one_letter_code
_entity_poly.pdbx_strand_id
1 'polypeptide(L)' 'KPEGLVGIERQCGVPLPQGGLCARSLTCKSHSTGSKRTVAGRSHTYDILLAQY' A
#
# COMPACT_ATOMS: atom_id res chain seq x y z
N LYS A 1 -3.03 6.78 23.39
CA LYS A 1 -3.50 6.27 22.09
C LYS A 1 -2.52 6.81 21.06
N PRO A 2 -1.61 6.01 20.46
CA PRO A 2 -0.72 6.60 19.48
C PRO A 2 -1.53 6.94 18.23
N GLU A 3 -1.25 8.12 17.74
CA GLU A 3 -1.90 8.84 16.67
C GLU A 3 -1.68 8.08 15.36
N GLY A 4 -2.76 7.49 14.82
CA GLY A 4 -2.73 6.73 13.57
C GLY A 4 -2.62 7.68 12.38
N LEU A 5 -1.38 7.97 12.00
CA LEU A 5 -0.97 8.78 10.87
C LEU A 5 -1.64 8.31 9.57
N VAL A 6 -2.59 9.11 9.08
CA VAL A 6 -3.02 9.31 7.69
C VAL A 6 -2.80 8.15 6.69
N GLY A 7 -3.81 7.30 6.52
CA GLY A 7 -4.39 6.89 5.22
C GLY A 7 -3.60 6.10 4.16
N ILE A 8 -2.28 5.89 4.26
CA ILE A 8 -1.50 5.06 3.29
C ILE A 8 -1.72 3.54 3.51
N GLU A 9 -2.26 3.20 4.67
CA GLU A 9 -2.56 1.84 5.12
C GLU A 9 -3.72 1.16 4.38
N ARG A 10 -4.46 1.85 3.49
CA ARG A 10 -5.56 1.23 2.73
C ARG A 10 -5.33 1.15 1.22
N GLN A 11 -4.35 1.89 0.71
CA GLN A 11 -4.11 2.04 -0.73
C GLN A 11 -3.00 1.09 -1.21
N CYS A 12 -2.81 0.91 -2.51
CA CYS A 12 -1.85 -0.02 -3.11
C CYS A 12 -0.43 0.58 -3.15
N GLY A 13 -0.31 1.89 -3.37
CA GLY A 13 0.96 2.63 -3.33
C GLY A 13 2.00 2.20 -4.37
N VAL A 14 1.71 1.22 -5.23
CA VAL A 14 2.66 0.74 -6.24
C VAL A 14 2.94 1.86 -7.24
N PRO A 15 4.22 2.19 -7.52
CA PRO A 15 4.57 3.18 -8.52
C PRO A 15 4.07 2.72 -9.90
N LEU A 16 3.27 3.58 -10.52
CA LEU A 16 2.71 3.39 -11.85
C LEU A 16 3.73 3.87 -12.90
N PRO A 17 3.81 3.19 -14.06
CA PRO A 17 4.72 3.59 -15.15
C PRO A 17 4.39 4.96 -15.75
N GLN A 18 3.17 5.46 -15.55
CA GLN A 18 2.71 6.78 -16.00
C GLN A 18 3.16 7.93 -15.09
N GLY A 19 3.86 7.64 -13.99
CA GLY A 19 4.28 8.65 -13.01
C GLY A 19 3.18 8.90 -11.97
N GLY A 20 3.20 8.13 -10.89
CA GLY A 20 2.27 8.26 -9.77
C GLY A 20 2.25 7.01 -8.90
N LEU A 21 1.52 7.03 -7.78
CA LEU A 21 1.31 5.87 -6.92
C LEU A 21 -0.10 5.32 -7.09
N CYS A 22 -0.25 4.01 -7.03
CA CYS A 22 -1.54 3.37 -7.18
C CYS A 22 -2.45 3.69 -5.98
N ALA A 23 -3.44 4.55 -6.19
CA ALA A 23 -4.43 4.95 -5.18
C ALA A 23 -5.55 3.91 -4.94
N ARG A 24 -5.52 2.76 -5.62
CA ARG A 24 -6.51 1.66 -5.44
C ARG A 24 -6.27 0.93 -4.13
N SER A 25 -7.16 0.03 -3.73
CA SER A 25 -7.03 -0.75 -2.49
C SER A 25 -5.74 -1.56 -2.41
N LEU A 26 -5.28 -1.86 -1.20
CA LEU A 26 -4.18 -2.79 -0.91
C LEU A 26 -4.26 -4.07 -1.75
N THR A 27 -5.45 -4.67 -1.86
CA THR A 27 -5.71 -5.91 -2.61
C THR A 27 -5.98 -5.71 -4.10
N CYS A 28 -5.69 -4.54 -4.69
CA CYS A 28 -6.06 -4.29 -6.07
C CYS A 28 -5.46 -5.32 -7.03
N LYS A 29 -6.27 -5.84 -7.96
CA LYS A 29 -5.88 -6.89 -8.90
C LYS A 29 -4.95 -6.46 -10.03
N SER A 30 -4.63 -5.16 -10.12
CA SER A 30 -3.74 -4.63 -11.15
C SER A 30 -2.26 -4.70 -10.82
N HIS A 31 -1.89 -5.11 -9.60
CA HIS A 31 -0.51 -5.28 -9.21
C HIS A 31 -0.33 -6.61 -8.47
N SER A 32 0.84 -7.21 -8.62
CA SER A 32 1.21 -8.43 -7.90
C SER A 32 1.59 -8.10 -6.45
N THR A 33 1.47 -9.10 -5.57
CA THR A 33 1.85 -9.00 -4.16
C THR A 33 3.30 -8.55 -3.98
N GLY A 34 4.22 -9.01 -4.83
CA GLY A 34 5.63 -8.58 -4.83
C GLY A 34 5.80 -7.08 -5.07
N SER A 35 5.09 -6.51 -6.06
CA SER A 35 5.13 -5.08 -6.35
C SER A 35 4.54 -4.25 -5.20
N LYS A 36 3.48 -4.75 -4.56
CA LYS A 36 2.86 -4.09 -3.40
C LYS A 36 3.78 -4.09 -2.18
N ARG A 37 4.59 -5.14 -2.02
CA ARG A 37 5.53 -5.32 -0.91
C ARG A 37 6.78 -4.43 -1.06
N THR A 38 7.17 -4.07 -2.29
CA THR A 38 8.32 -3.17 -2.56
C THR A 38 7.98 -1.68 -2.45
N VAL A 39 6.75 -1.31 -2.10
CA VAL A 39 6.34 0.09 -1.91
C VAL A 39 6.99 0.67 -0.65
N ALA A 40 7.97 1.54 -0.83
CA ALA A 40 8.56 2.34 0.24
C ALA A 40 7.62 3.50 0.65
N GLY A 41 7.64 3.88 1.92
CA GLY A 41 6.80 4.99 2.45
C GLY A 41 5.46 4.56 3.04
N ARG A 42 5.24 3.26 3.25
CA ARG A 42 4.16 2.78 4.11
C ARG A 42 4.57 2.73 5.57
N SER A 43 3.63 3.00 6.47
CA SER A 43 3.84 2.91 7.92
C SER A 43 4.22 1.49 8.35
N HIS A 44 3.58 0.49 7.73
CA HIS A 44 3.87 -0.93 7.94
C HIS A 44 4.03 -1.65 6.61
N THR A 45 4.65 -2.83 6.66
CA THR A 45 4.79 -3.70 5.49
C THR A 45 3.43 -4.10 4.94
N TYR A 46 3.38 -4.38 3.64
CA TYR A 46 2.17 -4.82 2.95
C TYR A 46 1.47 -5.98 3.68
N ASP A 47 2.24 -6.94 4.19
CA ASP A 47 1.71 -8.11 4.90
C ASP A 47 0.98 -7.76 6.21
N ILE A 48 1.52 -6.82 6.99
CA ILE A 48 0.84 -6.38 8.23
C ILE A 48 -0.44 -5.64 7.90
N LEU A 49 -0.40 -4.78 6.88
CA LEU A 49 -1.58 -4.05 6.44
C LEU A 49 -2.65 -4.97 5.86
N LEU A 50 -2.25 -6.04 5.16
CA LEU A 50 -3.16 -7.06 4.68
C LEU A 50 -3.76 -7.88 5.82
N ALA A 51 -2.98 -8.20 6.86
CA ALA A 51 -3.47 -8.93 8.03
C ALA A 51 -4.48 -8.13 8.86
N GLN A 52 -4.48 -6.80 8.76
CA GLN A 52 -5.46 -5.92 9.41
C GLN A 52 -6.67 -5.55 8.52
N TYR A 53 -6.66 -5.93 7.24
CA TYR A 53 -7.75 -5.68 6.29
C TYR A 53 -8.81 -6.79 6.37
#